data_AF-X1THN0-F1
#
_entry.id   AF-X1THN0-F1
#
_cell.length_a   1.000
_cell.length_b   1.000
_cell.length_c   1.000
_cell.angle_alpha   90.00
_cell.angle_beta   90.00
_cell.angle_gamma   90.00
#
_symmetry.space_group_name_H-M   'P 1'
#
loop_
_entity.id
_entity.type
_entity.pdbx_description
1 polymer ?
#
loop_
_entity_poly.entity_id
_entity_poly.type
_entity_poly.pdbx_seq_one_letter_code
_entity_poly.pdbx_strand_id
1 'polypeptide(L)' 'MLQETLLRLDGIDPGIPQLDPVLVCNEVHRFLVADQAKEINKPLRSIILEPEGRNTAPALTVVAQALMDQAEDAVMVMMP' A
#
# COMPACT_ATOMS: atom_id res chain seq x y z
N MET A 1 12.02 4.52 5.95
CA MET A 1 11.97 3.35 5.04
C MET A 1 10.90 2.38 5.53
N LEU A 2 10.24 1.63 4.62
CA LEU A 2 8.93 0.95 4.72
C LEU A 2 8.20 0.95 6.08
N GLN A 3 8.71 0.28 7.13
CA GLN A 3 8.07 0.22 8.45
C GLN A 3 7.75 1.61 9.01
N GLU A 4 8.67 2.57 8.90
CA GLU A 4 8.44 3.96 9.32
C GLU A 4 7.34 4.62 8.47
N THR A 5 7.23 4.30 7.18
CA THR A 5 6.15 4.79 6.32
C THR A 5 4.80 4.23 6.77
N LEU A 6 4.73 2.95 7.10
CA LEU A 6 3.51 2.32 7.62
C LEU A 6 3.12 2.84 9.02
N LEU A 7 4.09 3.12 9.89
CA LEU A 7 3.83 3.70 11.21
C LEU A 7 3.33 5.15 11.13
N ARG A 8 3.77 5.92 10.13
CA ARG A 8 3.25 7.29 9.90
C ARG A 8 1.73 7.33 9.65
N LEU A 9 1.14 6.23 9.17
CA LEU A 9 -0.31 6.15 8.98
C LEU A 9 -1.09 6.22 10.30
N ASP A 10 -0.48 5.87 11.45
CA ASP A 10 -1.14 6.01 12.77
C ASP A 10 -1.36 7.47 13.16
N GLY A 11 -0.70 8.40 12.49
CA GLY A 11 -0.87 9.84 12.70
C GLY A 11 -2.03 10.46 11.94
N ILE A 12 -2.73 9.71 11.09
CA ILE A 12 -3.91 10.21 10.37
C ILE A 12 -5.08 10.31 11.35
N ASP A 13 -5.83 11.41 11.28
CA ASP A 13 -7.00 11.65 12.13
C ASP A 13 -7.98 10.44 12.06
N PRO A 14 -8.30 9.80 13.20
CA PRO A 14 -9.20 8.65 13.24
C PRO A 14 -10.65 9.01 12.83
N GLY A 15 -11.01 10.29 12.77
CA GLY A 15 -12.28 10.76 12.21
C GLY A 15 -12.37 10.67 10.69
N ILE A 16 -11.26 10.43 10.00
CA ILE A 16 -11.21 10.20 8.56
C ILE A 16 -11.36 8.70 8.29
N PRO A 17 -12.38 8.25 7.53
CA PRO A 17 -12.50 6.85 7.13
C PRO A 17 -11.29 6.40 6.32
N GLN A 18 -10.63 5.35 6.78
CA GLN A 18 -9.41 4.81 6.17
C GLN A 18 -9.59 3.33 5.84
N LEU A 19 -8.95 2.91 4.76
CA LEU A 19 -8.78 1.51 4.41
C LEU A 19 -7.34 1.10 4.74
N ASP A 20 -7.14 -0.19 5.05
CA ASP A 20 -5.78 -0.72 5.21
C ASP A 20 -4.93 -0.45 3.95
N PRO A 21 -3.62 -0.18 4.11
CA PRO A 21 -2.75 0.20 3.01
C PRO A 21 -2.55 -0.94 2.00
N VAL A 22 -2.31 -0.56 0.74
CA VAL A 22 -1.87 -1.45 -0.33
C VAL A 22 -0.37 -1.23 -0.55
N LEU A 23 0.40 -2.31 -0.56
CA LEU A 23 1.82 -2.25 -0.93
C LEU A 23 2.00 -2.70 -2.38
N VAL A 24 2.87 -2.00 -3.10
CA VAL A 24 3.34 -2.40 -4.44
C VAL A 24 4.81 -2.70 -4.36
N CYS A 25 5.22 -3.88 -4.81
CA CYS A 25 6.63 -4.26 -4.86
C CYS A 25 6.91 -5.25 -5.99
N ASN A 26 8.18 -5.48 -6.30
CA ASN A 26 8.56 -6.56 -7.21
C ASN A 26 8.39 -7.94 -6.55
N GLU A 27 8.39 -9.00 -7.36
CA GLU A 27 8.29 -10.37 -6.84
C GLU A 27 9.43 -10.76 -5.88
N VAL A 28 10.63 -10.22 -6.10
CA VAL A 28 11.83 -10.51 -5.30
C VAL A 28 11.66 -10.09 -3.84
N HIS A 29 10.89 -9.04 -3.57
CA HIS A 29 10.70 -8.48 -2.22
C HIS A 29 9.39 -8.91 -1.55
N ARG A 30 8.55 -9.74 -2.21
CA ARG A 30 7.18 -10.06 -1.73
C ARG A 30 7.11 -10.60 -0.30
N PHE A 31 8.09 -11.41 0.10
CA PHE A 31 8.14 -11.98 1.45
C PHE A 31 8.67 -10.97 2.46
N LEU A 32 9.73 -10.24 2.09
CA LEU A 32 10.36 -9.24 2.95
C LEU A 32 9.38 -8.12 3.33
N VAL A 33 8.60 -7.59 2.38
CA VAL A 33 7.65 -6.50 2.67
C VAL A 33 6.48 -6.98 3.53
N ALA A 34 6.02 -8.22 3.32
CA ALA A 34 4.96 -8.82 4.12
C ALA A 34 5.42 -9.05 5.56
N ASP A 35 6.63 -9.56 5.75
CA ASP A 35 7.18 -9.81 7.08
C ASP A 35 7.48 -8.49 7.81
N GLN A 36 8.01 -7.47 7.12
CA GLN A 36 8.19 -6.14 7.71
C GLN A 36 6.90 -5.54 8.25
N ALA A 37 5.77 -5.68 7.53
CA ALA A 37 4.47 -5.20 8.00
C ALA A 37 3.96 -6.01 9.21
N LYS A 38 4.14 -7.33 9.20
CA LYS A 38 3.77 -8.21 10.33
C LYS A 38 4.56 -7.89 11.59
N GLU A 39 5.87 -7.65 11.48
CA GLU A 39 6.74 -7.32 12.63
C GLU A 39 6.24 -6.11 13.42
N ILE A 40 5.64 -5.13 12.74
CA ILE A 40 5.06 -3.92 13.35
C ILE A 40 3.55 -4.00 13.54
N ASN A 41 2.95 -5.20 13.40
CA ASN A 41 1.51 -5.45 13.52
C ASN A 41 0.64 -4.55 12.62
N LYS A 42 1.09 -4.25 11.41
CA LYS A 42 0.33 -3.45 10.45
C LYS A 42 -0.47 -4.33 9.50
N PRO A 43 -1.80 -4.25 9.50
CA PRO A 43 -2.61 -4.93 8.50
C PRO A 43 -2.36 -4.28 7.14
N LEU A 44 -2.31 -5.12 6.10
CA LEU A 44 -2.27 -4.69 4.71
C LEU A 44 -3.55 -5.18 4.05
N ARG A 45 -4.17 -4.33 3.22
CA ARG A 45 -5.30 -4.74 2.38
C ARG A 45 -4.87 -5.74 1.33
N SER A 46 -3.75 -5.45 0.66
CA SER A 46 -3.17 -6.33 -0.35
C SER A 46 -1.70 -5.97 -0.61
N ILE A 47 -0.98 -6.92 -1.20
CA ILE A 47 0.35 -6.70 -1.78
C ILE A 47 0.22 -7.01 -3.27
N ILE A 48 0.43 -5.99 -4.10
CA ILE A 48 0.42 -6.12 -5.56
C ILE A 48 1.86 -6.32 -6.02
N LEU A 49 2.08 -7.38 -6.78
CA LEU A 49 3.38 -7.70 -7.33
C LEU A 49 3.50 -7.18 -8.75
N GLU A 50 4.48 -6.29 -8.97
CA GLU A 50 4.87 -5.90 -10.30
C GLU A 50 5.81 -6.96 -10.90
N PRO A 51 5.52 -7.44 -12.13
CA PRO A 51 6.40 -8.42 -12.79
C PRO A 51 7.78 -7.82 -13.09
N GLU A 52 7.82 -6.52 -13.35
CA GLU A 52 9.01 -5.75 -13.63
C GLU A 52 8.82 -4.33 -13.08
N GLY A 53 9.87 -3.74 -12.52
CA GLY A 53 9.82 -2.35 -12.04
C GLY A 53 9.67 -1.38 -13.20
N ARG A 54 8.48 -0.79 -13.36
CA ARG A 54 8.14 0.15 -14.46
C ARG A 54 7.99 1.60 -14.00
N ASN A 55 8.58 1.95 -12.85
CA ASN A 55 8.43 3.23 -12.15
C ASN A 55 7.03 3.45 -11.54
N THR A 56 6.81 4.63 -10.98
CA THR A 56 5.67 4.95 -10.11
C THR A 56 4.33 5.05 -10.83
N ALA A 57 4.28 5.59 -12.05
CA ALA A 57 3.00 5.80 -12.73
C ALA A 57 2.26 4.48 -13.06
N PRO A 58 2.92 3.45 -13.61
CA PRO A 58 2.30 2.14 -13.78
C PRO A 58 1.87 1.49 -12.46
N ALA A 59 2.73 1.53 -11.43
CA ALA A 59 2.42 1.00 -10.10
C ALA A 59 1.11 1.59 -9.54
N LEU A 60 0.98 2.92 -9.57
CA LEU A 60 -0.21 3.61 -9.07
C LEU A 60 -1.45 3.34 -9.93
N THR A 61 -1.29 3.21 -11.24
CA THR A 61 -2.40 2.89 -12.13
C THR A 61 -3.00 1.52 -11.82
N VAL A 62 -2.16 0.51 -11.58
CA VAL A 62 -2.61 -0.84 -11.21
C VAL A 62 -3.32 -0.84 -9.85
N VAL A 63 -2.82 -0.10 -8.87
CA VAL A 63 -3.48 0.05 -7.56
C VAL A 63 -4.84 0.71 -7.71
N ALA A 64 -4.92 1.84 -8.42
CA ALA A 64 -6.17 2.56 -8.63
C ALA A 64 -7.22 1.67 -9.32
N GLN A 65 -6.79 0.91 -10.33
CA GLN A 65 -7.68 -0.03 -11.03
C GLN A 65 -8.17 -1.15 -10.12
N ALA A 66 -7.31 -1.69 -9.24
CA ALA A 66 -7.68 -2.75 -8.30
C ALA A 66 -8.65 -2.29 -7.19
N LEU A 67 -8.68 -0.98 -6.91
CA LEU A 67 -9.51 -0.38 -5.87
C LEU A 67 -10.82 0.25 -6.40
N MET A 68 -11.00 0.34 -7.72
CA MET A 68 -12.09 1.08 -8.36
C MET A 68 -13.49 0.66 -7.89
N ASP A 69 -13.69 -0.64 -7.64
CA ASP A 69 -14.99 -1.19 -7.20
C ASP A 69 -15.18 -1.18 -5.68
N GLN A 70 -14.18 -0.73 -4.91
CA GLN A 70 -14.18 -0.85 -3.45
C GLN A 70 -14.68 0.41 -2.73
N ALA A 71 -14.64 1.57 -3.39
CA ALA A 71 -15.12 2.83 -2.85
C ALA A 71 -15.39 3.85 -3.97
N GLU A 72 -16.58 4.45 -3.95
CA GLU A 72 -16.95 5.52 -4.85
C GLU A 72 -16.24 6.83 -4.44
N ASP A 73 -15.59 7.50 -5.39
CA ASP A 73 -14.86 8.78 -5.20
C ASP A 73 -13.78 8.76 -4.10
N ALA A 74 -13.08 7.63 -3.97
CA ALA A 74 -12.01 7.48 -2.98
C ALA A 74 -10.76 8.31 -3.32
N VAL A 75 -10.18 8.94 -2.30
CA VAL A 75 -8.88 9.63 -2.41
C VAL A 75 -7.75 8.64 -2.14
N MET A 76 -6.84 8.47 -3.11
CA MET A 76 -5.63 7.66 -2.95
C MET A 76 -4.44 8.55 -2.58
N VAL A 77 -3.75 8.22 -1.49
CA VAL A 77 -2.50 8.85 -1.08
C VAL A 77 -1.32 7.91 -1.35
N MET A 78 -0.32 8.40 -2.06
CA MET A 78 0.91 7.66 -2.34
C MET A 78 2.02 8.07 -1.37
N MET A 79 2.71 7.07 -0.81
CA MET A 79 3.88 7.28 0.04
C MET A 79 5.04 6.40 -0.46
N PRO A 80 6.26 6.96 -0.61
CA PRO A 80 7.46 6.19 -0.90
C PRO A 80 8.01 5.46 0.34
#